data_AF-A0A2W6C1H4-F1
#
_entry.id   AF-A0A2W6C1H4-F1
#
_cell.length_a   1.000
_cell.length_b   1.000
_cell.length_c   1.000
_cell.angle_alpha   90.00
_cell.angle_beta   90.00
_cell.angle_gamma   90.00
#
_symmetry.space_group_name_H-M   'P 1'
#
loop_
_entity.id
_entity.type
_entity.pdbx_description
1 polymer ?
#
loop_
_entity_poly.entity_id
_entity_poly.type
_entity_poly.pdbx_seq_one_letter_code
_entity_poly.pdbx_strand_id
1 'polypeptide(L)'
;MTAQGPDLAAAKRLLDAAKRGGFHFQRVAPGPDGPLWGVRETLHWRDTIYLAGFSQACTATRARTSSLIIPGGPLVTQRLTGDALSVLRTVMCDWNP
;
A
#
# COMPACT_ATOMS: atom_id res chain seq x y z
N MET A 1 3.57 17.03 10.09
CA MET A 1 4.60 17.51 9.15
C MET A 1 4.06 17.38 7.75
N THR A 2 3.90 18.48 7.03
CA THR A 2 3.48 18.52 5.62
C THR A 2 4.59 17.87 4.77
N ALA A 3 4.23 16.90 3.93
CA ALA A 3 5.17 16.36 2.94
C ALA A 3 5.64 17.51 2.04
N GLN A 4 6.94 17.82 2.07
CA GLN A 4 7.50 18.91 1.29
C GLN A 4 7.48 18.56 -0.20
N GLY A 5 7.53 19.57 -1.07
CA GLY A 5 7.43 19.42 -2.54
C GLY A 5 8.15 18.22 -3.18
N PRO A 6 9.43 17.92 -2.85
CA PRO A 6 10.13 16.76 -3.42
C PRO A 6 9.59 15.42 -2.93
N ASP A 7 9.25 15.29 -1.65
CA ASP A 7 8.72 14.04 -1.07
C ASP A 7 7.34 13.72 -1.62
N LEU A 8 6.51 14.75 -1.82
CA LEU A 8 5.22 14.63 -2.46
C LEU A 8 5.36 14.16 -3.91
N ALA A 9 6.31 14.71 -4.67
CA ALA A 9 6.57 14.28 -6.04
C ALA A 9 7.07 12.83 -6.11
N ALA A 10 7.96 12.44 -5.20
CA ALA A 10 8.46 11.06 -5.10
C ALA A 10 7.33 10.07 -4.76
N ALA A 11 6.50 10.40 -3.77
CA ALA A 11 5.38 9.55 -3.39
C ALA A 11 4.33 9.41 -4.51
N LYS A 12 4.07 10.48 -5.28
CA LYS A 12 3.21 10.39 -6.48
C LYS A 12 3.79 9.45 -7.54
N ARG A 13 5.09 9.54 -7.82
CA ARG A 13 5.75 8.62 -8.78
C ARG A 13 5.67 7.16 -8.32
N LEU A 14 5.84 6.91 -7.02
CA LEU A 14 5.69 5.57 -6.45
C LEU A 14 4.25 5.08 -6.50
N LEU A 15 3.26 5.95 -6.28
CA LEU A 15 1.85 5.61 -6.44
C LEU A 15 1.55 5.20 -7.89
N ASP A 16 2.09 5.91 -8.87
CA ASP A 16 1.92 5.55 -10.28
C ASP A 16 2.68 4.27 -10.64
N ALA A 17 3.85 4.02 -10.02
CA ALA A 17 4.55 2.75 -10.13
C ALA A 17 3.74 1.59 -9.53
N ALA A 18 3.09 1.80 -8.37
CA ALA A 18 2.23 0.82 -7.73
C ALA A 18 1.03 0.45 -8.62
N LYS A 19 0.39 1.45 -9.25
CA LYS A 19 -0.67 1.20 -10.23
C LYS A 19 -0.18 0.34 -11.40
N ARG A 20 0.98 0.67 -11.98
CA ARG A 20 1.59 -0.15 -13.04
C ARG A 20 1.99 -1.55 -12.55
N GLY A 21 2.30 -1.68 -11.27
CA GLY A 21 2.64 -2.94 -10.60
C GLY A 21 1.44 -3.78 -10.16
N GLY A 22 0.23 -3.46 -10.63
CA GLY A 22 -0.98 -4.26 -10.40
C GLY A 22 -1.83 -3.83 -9.19
N PHE A 23 -1.51 -2.73 -8.52
CA PHE A 23 -2.41 -2.18 -7.50
C PHE A 23 -3.58 -1.41 -8.15
N HIS A 24 -4.79 -1.82 -7.80
CA HIS A 24 -6.01 -1.09 -8.10
C HIS A 24 -6.34 -0.17 -6.91
N PHE A 25 -6.30 1.13 -7.14
CA PHE A 25 -6.62 2.14 -6.12
C PHE A 25 -8.02 2.69 -6.30
N GLN A 26 -8.76 2.77 -5.19
CA GLN A 26 -10.04 3.47 -5.09
C GLN A 26 -9.97 4.57 -4.02
N ARG A 27 -10.76 5.63 -4.19
CA ARG A 27 -10.95 6.65 -3.15
C ARG A 27 -11.95 6.12 -2.13
N VAL A 28 -11.62 6.24 -0.84
CA VAL A 28 -12.51 5.80 0.25
C VAL A 28 -13.18 6.95 0.99
N ALA A 29 -12.84 8.21 0.66
CA ALA A 29 -13.61 9.38 1.07
C ALA A 29 -13.63 10.46 -0.03
N PRO A 30 -14.63 11.36 -0.03
CA PRO A 30 -14.71 12.48 -0.96
C PRO A 30 -13.54 13.46 -0.81
N GLY A 31 -13.20 14.16 -1.90
CA GLY A 31 -12.19 15.22 -1.93
C GLY A 31 -10.99 14.93 -2.85
N PRO A 32 -10.33 15.96 -3.41
CA PRO A 32 -9.22 15.81 -4.35
C PRO A 32 -8.02 15.05 -3.75
N ASP A 33 -7.80 15.21 -2.45
CA ASP A 33 -6.76 14.52 -1.66
C ASP A 33 -7.34 13.49 -0.67
N GLY A 34 -8.57 13.02 -0.95
CA GLY A 34 -9.23 12.00 -0.12
C GLY A 34 -8.40 10.71 -0.04
N PRO A 35 -8.48 9.95 1.07
CA PRO A 35 -7.71 8.73 1.26
C PRO A 35 -7.90 7.72 0.13
N LEU A 36 -6.82 7.00 -0.18
CA LEU A 36 -6.81 5.94 -1.18
C LEU A 36 -6.67 4.58 -0.54
N TRP A 37 -7.39 3.61 -1.09
CA TRP A 37 -7.25 2.20 -0.78
C TRP A 37 -6.80 1.45 -2.02
N GLY A 38 -5.58 0.92 -1.99
CA GLY A 38 -4.98 0.09 -3.02
C GLY A 38 -5.09 -1.39 -2.69
N VAL A 39 -5.41 -2.21 -3.69
CA VAL A 39 -5.36 -3.68 -3.59
C VAL A 39 -4.59 -4.23 -4.76
N ARG A 40 -3.65 -5.14 -4.50
CA ARG A 40 -3.01 -5.99 -5.50
C ARG A 40 -3.20 -7.44 -5.09
N GLU A 41 -3.83 -8.22 -5.96
CA GLU A 41 -4.01 -9.65 -5.78
C GLU A 41 -3.13 -10.41 -6.77
N THR A 42 -2.38 -11.38 -6.26
CA THR A 42 -1.58 -12.34 -7.02
C THR A 42 -2.00 -13.75 -6.61
N LEU A 43 -1.41 -14.77 -7.23
CA LEU A 43 -1.74 -16.16 -6.90
C LEU A 43 -1.51 -16.46 -5.40
N HIS A 44 -0.48 -15.85 -4.81
CA HIS A 44 -0.05 -16.14 -3.45
C HIS A 44 -0.37 -15.04 -2.44
N TRP A 45 -0.51 -13.80 -2.90
CA TRP A 45 -0.58 -12.64 -2.02
C TRP A 45 -1.77 -11.75 -2.32
N ARG A 46 -2.37 -11.23 -1.27
CA ARG A 46 -3.28 -10.09 -1.28
C ARG A 46 -2.60 -8.96 -0.52
N ASP A 47 -2.09 -8.00 -1.26
CA ASP A 47 -1.47 -6.80 -0.74
C ASP A 47 -2.51 -5.68 -0.69
N THR A 48 -2.58 -4.97 0.43
CA THR A 48 -3.42 -3.78 0.58
C THR A 48 -2.60 -2.60 1.05
N ILE A 49 -2.96 -1.41 0.58
CA ILE A 49 -2.34 -0.14 0.96
C ILE A 49 -3.44 0.85 1.29
N TYR A 50 -3.43 1.42 2.48
CA TYR A 50 -4.23 2.58 2.84
C TYR A 50 -3.34 3.82 2.89
N LEU A 51 -3.66 4.79 2.05
CA LEU A 51 -3.03 6.10 2.03
C LEU A 51 -4.02 7.13 2.55
N ALA A 52 -3.87 7.56 3.81
CA ALA A 52 -4.70 8.61 4.42
C ALA A 52 -4.43 10.02 3.86
N GLY A 53 -3.49 10.14 2.91
CA GLY A 53 -2.91 11.38 2.42
C GLY A 53 -1.39 11.37 2.61
N PHE A 54 -0.67 12.18 1.84
CA PHE A 54 0.80 12.11 1.79
C PHE A 54 1.51 12.51 3.10
N SER A 55 0.83 13.24 3.98
CA SER A 55 1.35 13.71 5.27
C SER A 55 0.72 13.00 6.49
N GLN A 56 -0.10 11.97 6.26
CA GLN A 56 -0.86 11.26 7.30
C GLN A 56 -0.36 9.83 7.48
N ALA A 57 -0.82 9.18 8.55
CA ALA A 57 -0.51 7.78 8.82
C ALA A 57 -1.10 6.87 7.73
N CYS A 58 -0.21 6.28 6.95
CA CYS A 58 -0.51 5.30 5.92
C CYS A 58 -0.19 3.90 6.46
N THR A 59 -0.87 2.89 5.92
CA THR A 59 -0.62 1.49 6.29
C THR A 59 -0.57 0.61 5.05
N ALA A 60 0.16 -0.48 5.14
CA ALA A 60 0.09 -1.57 4.17
C ALA A 60 0.06 -2.92 4.86
N THR A 61 -0.67 -3.87 4.28
CA THR A 61 -0.67 -5.26 4.76
C THR A 61 -0.48 -6.23 3.61
N ARG A 62 0.34 -7.26 3.82
CA ARG A 62 0.50 -8.39 2.91
C ARG A 62 -0.09 -9.62 3.56
N ALA A 63 -1.12 -10.17 2.93
CA ALA A 63 -1.77 -11.38 3.37
C ALA A 63 -1.61 -12.51 2.36
N ARG A 64 -1.54 -13.76 2.80
CA ARG A 64 -1.62 -14.92 1.90
C ARG A 64 -3.05 -15.11 1.41
N THR A 65 -3.21 -15.45 0.14
CA THR A 65 -4.51 -15.80 -0.45
C THR A 65 -5.03 -17.15 0.05
N SER A 66 -4.13 -18.07 0.43
CA SER A 66 -4.48 -19.36 1.01
C SER A 66 -3.54 -19.76 2.15
N SER A 67 -4.10 -20.47 3.13
CA SER A 67 -3.36 -21.06 4.25
C SER A 67 -3.17 -22.56 4.04
N LEU A 68 -2.51 -22.96 2.94
CA LEU A 68 -2.26 -24.38 2.64
C LEU A 68 -1.20 -25.02 3.55
N ILE A 69 -0.40 -24.21 4.25
CA ILE A 69 0.73 -24.72 5.04
C ILE A 69 0.37 -24.86 6.53
N ILE A 70 -0.59 -24.08 7.07
CA ILE A 70 -1.04 -24.17 8.47
C ILE A 70 -2.52 -23.80 8.59
N PRO A 71 -3.43 -24.75 8.88
CA PRO A 71 -4.81 -24.41 9.24
C PRO A 71 -4.82 -23.45 10.45
N GLY A 72 -5.43 -22.27 10.31
CA GLY A 72 -5.58 -21.30 11.40
C GLY A 72 -4.43 -20.32 11.63
N GLY A 73 -3.38 -20.33 10.79
CA GLY A 73 -2.31 -19.32 10.84
C GLY A 73 -2.81 -17.91 10.44
N PRO A 74 -2.18 -16.83 10.94
CA PRO A 74 -2.57 -15.47 10.57
C PRO A 74 -2.35 -15.26 9.07
N LEU A 75 -3.42 -14.92 8.35
CA LEU A 75 -3.36 -14.66 6.91
C LEU A 75 -2.48 -13.45 6.62
N VAL A 76 -2.40 -12.47 7.52
CA VAL A 76 -1.52 -11.30 7.40
C VAL A 76 -0.11 -11.67 7.85
N THR A 77 0.83 -11.63 6.90
CA THR A 77 2.23 -11.98 7.12
C THR A 77 3.12 -10.76 7.38
N GLN A 78 2.75 -9.61 6.85
CA GLN A 78 3.47 -8.35 7.07
C GLN A 78 2.48 -7.20 7.23
N ARG A 79 2.81 -6.27 8.12
CA ARG A 79 2.10 -5.00 8.31
C ARG A 79 3.12 -3.88 8.45
N LEU A 80 2.85 -2.79 7.75
CA LEU A 80 3.66 -1.57 7.74
C LEU A 80 2.77 -0.38 8.10
N THR A 81 3.32 0.54 8.88
CA THR A 81 2.70 1.83 9.20
C THR A 81 3.76 2.91 9.05
N GLY A 82 3.42 4.04 8.44
CA GLY A 82 4.36 5.14 8.24
C GLY A 82 3.75 6.27 7.43
N ASP A 83 4.57 7.19 6.94
CA ASP A 83 4.14 8.15 5.92
C ASP A 83 3.95 7.47 4.55
N ALA A 84 3.34 8.19 3.61
CA ALA A 84 3.04 7.64 2.28
C ALA A 84 4.29 7.23 1.49
N LEU A 85 5.38 8.00 1.60
CA LEU A 85 6.62 7.73 0.85
C LEU A 85 7.28 6.45 1.38
N SER A 86 7.42 6.33 2.70
CA SER A 86 7.99 5.17 3.38
C SER A 86 7.17 3.91 3.08
N VAL A 87 5.85 3.96 3.23
CA VAL A 87 4.97 2.81 2.95
C VAL A 87 5.03 2.40 1.47
N LEU A 88 4.91 3.34 0.54
CA LEU A 88 4.96 3.03 -0.89
C LEU A 88 6.33 2.51 -1.31
N ARG A 89 7.42 3.05 -0.76
CA ARG A 89 8.78 2.59 -1.06
C ARG A 89 8.98 1.15 -0.61
N THR A 90 8.66 0.83 0.64
CA THR A 90 8.81 -0.54 1.18
C THR A 90 7.97 -1.53 0.41
N VAL A 91 6.69 -1.22 0.13
CA VAL A 91 5.84 -2.12 -0.65
C VAL A 91 6.37 -2.31 -2.08
N MET A 92 6.83 -1.25 -2.74
CA MET A 92 7.29 -1.37 -4.13
C MET A 92 8.67 -2.01 -4.28
N CYS A 93 9.55 -1.89 -3.29
CA CYS A 93 10.89 -2.46 -3.33
C CYS A 93 10.96 -3.87 -2.75
N ASP A 94 10.23 -4.13 -1.67
CA ASP A 94 10.44 -5.34 -0.85
C ASP A 94 9.36 -6.40 -1.11
N TRP A 95 8.18 -6.01 -1.62
CA TRP A 95 7.06 -6.93 -1.82
C TRP A 95 6.99 -7.39 -3.28
N ASN A 96 7.72 -8.47 -3.58
CA ASN A 96 7.62 -9.15 -4.87
C ASN A 96 6.19 -9.72 -5.06
N PRO A 97 5.53 -9.52 -6.22
CA PRO A 97 4.21 -10.09 -6.52
C PRO A 97 4.16 -11.62 -6.41
#